data_AF-A0A7Y0R293-F1
#
_entry.id   AF-A0A7Y0R293-F1
#
_cell.length_a   1.000
_cell.length_b   1.000
_cell.length_c   1.000
_cell.angle_alpha   90.00
_cell.angle_beta   90.00
_cell.angle_gamma   90.00
#
_symmetry.space_group_name_H-M   'P 1'
#
loop_
_entity.id
_entity.type
_entity.pdbx_description
1 polymer ?
#
loop_
_entity_poly.entity_id
_entity_poly.type
_entity_poly.pdbx_seq_one_letter_code
_entity_poly.pdbx_strand_id
1 'polypeptide(L)'
;IALGSVVVGSVMVFFPAIAHKYMKQVTGSDDVAIGHFSTLSYVLAGFIGSKFGNKEHSTEEMNVPKSLLFLRDTPVAISFTMGIIFMVTCLFAGGDFVREVSGGKHWSMFALMQSITFAGGVYVILQGVRMV
;
A
#
# COMPACT_ATOMS: atom_id res chain seq x y z
N ILE A 1 -28.97 -8.01 -13.13
CA ILE A 1 -28.09 -7.23 -14.05
C ILE A 1 -28.41 -5.73 -13.96
N ALA A 2 -29.63 -5.29 -14.31
CA ALA A 2 -30.00 -3.86 -14.32
C ALA A 2 -29.76 -3.11 -12.99
N LEU A 3 -30.13 -3.70 -11.85
CA LEU A 3 -29.87 -3.10 -10.54
C LEU A 3 -28.36 -2.98 -10.26
N GLY A 4 -27.60 -4.03 -10.55
CA GLY A 4 -26.15 -4.04 -10.33
C GLY A 4 -25.42 -3.03 -11.21
N SER A 5 -25.82 -2.87 -12.47
CA SER A 5 -25.22 -1.86 -13.37
C SER A 5 -25.51 -0.43 -12.93
N VAL A 6 -26.73 -0.17 -12.45
CA VAL A 6 -27.08 1.17 -11.91
C VAL A 6 -26.28 1.45 -10.65
N VAL A 7 -26.24 0.50 -9.69
CA VAL A 7 -25.51 0.67 -8.44
C VAL A 7 -24.01 0.89 -8.70
N VAL A 8 -23.37 0.01 -9.46
CA VAL A 8 -21.93 0.12 -9.74
C VAL A 8 -21.62 1.36 -10.58
N GLY A 9 -22.45 1.67 -11.59
CA GLY A 9 -22.27 2.86 -12.41
C GLY A 9 -22.35 4.16 -11.60
N SER A 10 -23.35 4.27 -10.72
CA SER A 10 -23.48 5.42 -9.82
C SER A 10 -22.30 5.54 -8.86
N VAL A 11 -21.85 4.42 -8.27
CA VAL A 11 -20.70 4.40 -7.36
C VAL A 11 -19.40 4.81 -8.06
N MET A 12 -19.19 4.34 -9.29
CA MET A 12 -17.99 4.64 -10.09
C MET A 12 -17.94 6.09 -10.59
N VAL A 13 -19.05 6.83 -10.56
CA VAL A 13 -19.06 8.28 -10.80
C VAL A 13 -18.90 9.05 -9.49
N PHE A 14 -19.64 8.63 -8.46
CA PHE A 14 -19.68 9.33 -7.18
C PHE A 14 -18.33 9.30 -6.44
N PHE A 15 -17.65 8.15 -6.40
CA PHE A 15 -16.39 8.00 -5.68
C PHE A 15 -15.25 8.87 -6.24
N PRO A 16 -14.93 8.83 -7.54
CA PRO A 16 -13.94 9.74 -8.10
C PRO A 16 -14.26 11.21 -7.82
N ALA A 17 -15.53 11.61 -7.92
CA ALA A 17 -15.95 13.00 -7.71
C ALA A 17 -15.65 13.49 -6.28
N ILE A 18 -15.95 12.71 -5.24
CA ILE A 18 -15.66 13.10 -3.86
C ILE A 18 -14.17 13.07 -3.52
N ALA A 19 -13.40 12.19 -4.15
CA ALA A 19 -11.96 12.07 -3.94
C ALA A 19 -11.15 13.12 -4.70
N HIS A 20 -11.69 13.69 -5.77
CA HIS A 20 -10.97 14.49 -6.75
C HIS A 20 -10.18 15.66 -6.12
N LYS A 21 -10.76 16.36 -5.13
CA LYS A 21 -10.09 17.44 -4.39
C LYS A 21 -8.80 16.97 -3.71
N TYR A 22 -8.79 15.76 -3.16
CA TYR A 22 -7.61 15.19 -2.50
C TYR A 22 -6.67 14.56 -3.52
N MET A 23 -7.21 13.95 -4.58
CA MET A 23 -6.43 13.38 -5.68
C MET A 23 -5.52 14.44 -6.31
N LYS A 24 -6.07 15.61 -6.67
CA LYS A 24 -5.32 16.74 -7.23
C LYS A 24 -4.19 17.24 -6.33
N GLN A 25 -4.36 17.15 -5.01
CA GLN A 25 -3.31 17.52 -4.05
C GLN A 25 -2.18 16.50 -4.00
N VAL A 26 -2.44 15.23 -4.32
CA VAL A 26 -1.45 14.14 -4.30
C VAL A 26 -0.74 14.02 -5.64
N THR A 27 -1.45 14.13 -6.77
CA THR A 27 -0.84 14.05 -8.12
C THR A 27 -0.26 15.35 -8.60
N GLY A 28 -0.72 16.49 -8.08
CA GLY A 28 -0.38 17.81 -8.61
C GLY A 28 -0.98 18.11 -9.99
N SER A 29 -1.81 17.22 -10.54
CA SER A 29 -2.49 17.38 -11.83
C SER A 29 -3.98 17.05 -11.72
N ASP A 30 -4.75 17.50 -12.73
CA ASP A 30 -6.21 17.27 -12.82
C ASP A 30 -6.59 16.13 -13.76
N ASP A 31 -5.59 15.41 -14.29
CA ASP A 31 -5.76 14.48 -15.40
C ASP A 31 -6.26 13.10 -14.96
N VAL A 32 -6.15 12.79 -13.66
CA VAL A 32 -6.46 11.46 -13.12
C VAL A 32 -7.38 11.54 -11.90
N ALA A 33 -8.31 10.60 -11.82
CA ALA A 33 -9.23 10.44 -10.70
C ALA A 33 -9.24 8.98 -10.22
N ILE A 34 -9.50 8.78 -8.92
CA ILE A 34 -9.45 7.45 -8.31
C ILE A 34 -10.85 6.80 -8.22
N GLY A 35 -11.07 5.79 -9.06
CA GLY A 35 -12.26 4.94 -9.04
C GLY A 35 -12.03 3.65 -8.26
N HIS A 36 -12.00 3.73 -6.93
CA HIS A 36 -11.79 2.57 -6.07
C HIS A 36 -12.88 2.43 -4.99
N PHE A 37 -13.20 1.21 -4.56
CA PHE A 37 -14.25 1.01 -3.54
C PHE A 37 -13.86 1.54 -2.17
N SER A 38 -12.57 1.60 -1.88
CA SER A 38 -12.02 2.19 -0.64
C SER A 38 -11.98 3.72 -0.66
N THR A 39 -12.58 4.39 -1.64
CA THR A 39 -12.49 5.85 -1.77
C THR A 39 -12.97 6.62 -0.52
N LEU A 40 -13.95 6.10 0.21
CA LEU A 40 -14.39 6.72 1.47
C LEU A 40 -13.27 6.80 2.52
N SER A 41 -12.42 5.77 2.63
CA SER A 41 -11.29 5.81 3.57
C SER A 41 -10.22 6.78 3.11
N TYR A 42 -10.00 6.93 1.80
CA TYR A 42 -9.07 7.93 1.25
C TYR A 42 -9.56 9.36 1.51
N VAL A 43 -10.85 9.64 1.30
CA VAL A 43 -11.44 10.95 1.59
C VAL A 43 -11.38 11.25 3.08
N LEU A 44 -11.65 10.27 3.94
CA LEU A 44 -11.54 10.44 5.39
C LEU A 44 -10.09 10.72 5.81
N ALA A 45 -9.12 9.96 5.27
CA ALA A 45 -7.71 10.19 5.52
C ALA A 45 -7.26 11.58 5.03
N GLY A 46 -7.69 11.98 3.84
CA GLY A 46 -7.45 13.32 3.29
C GLY A 46 -8.06 14.43 4.14
N PHE A 47 -9.28 14.23 4.66
CA PHE A 47 -9.95 15.17 5.54
C PHE A 47 -9.20 15.34 6.86
N ILE A 48 -8.87 14.23 7.54
CA ILE A 48 -8.12 14.25 8.79
C ILE A 48 -6.73 14.86 8.55
N GLY A 49 -6.02 14.43 7.51
CA GLY A 49 -4.71 14.96 7.14
C GLY A 49 -4.74 16.45 6.81
N SER A 50 -5.80 16.94 6.18
CA SER A 50 -5.96 18.39 5.89
C SER A 50 -6.17 19.25 7.13
N LYS A 51 -6.66 18.67 8.23
CA LYS A 51 -6.96 19.39 9.47
C LYS A 51 -5.85 19.25 10.53
N PHE A 52 -5.21 18.09 10.59
CA PHE A 52 -4.25 17.75 11.63
C PHE A 52 -2.83 17.51 11.11
N GLY A 53 -2.64 17.40 9.79
CA GLY A 53 -1.33 17.18 9.18
C GLY A 53 -0.58 18.49 8.94
N ASN A 54 0.75 18.37 8.78
CA ASN A 54 1.61 19.47 8.32
C ASN A 54 2.24 19.09 6.98
N LYS A 55 1.90 19.86 5.92
CA LYS A 55 2.44 19.64 4.57
C LYS A 55 3.95 19.91 4.47
N GLU A 56 4.50 20.74 5.35
CA GLU A 56 5.94 21.03 5.42
C GLU A 56 6.77 19.86 5.98
N HIS A 57 6.11 18.88 6.62
CA HIS A 57 6.74 17.69 7.17
C HIS A 57 6.14 16.44 6.55
N SER A 58 6.37 16.26 5.24
CA SER A 58 6.01 15.03 4.54
C SER A 58 6.88 13.87 5.00
N THR A 59 6.26 12.70 5.19
CA THR A 59 6.98 11.44 5.45
C THR A 59 7.88 11.03 4.29
N GLU A 60 7.63 11.55 3.08
CA GLU A 60 8.46 11.32 1.90
C GLU A 60 9.81 12.06 1.98
N GLU A 61 9.87 13.16 2.73
CA GLU A 61 11.07 13.99 2.90
C GLU A 61 11.73 13.83 4.29
N MET A 62 11.28 12.84 5.06
CA MET A 62 11.76 12.62 6.42
C MET A 62 13.26 12.25 6.45
N ASN A 63 14.04 13.01 7.21
CA ASN A 63 15.46 12.71 7.46
C ASN A 63 15.59 11.62 8.53
N VAL A 64 15.91 10.41 8.08
CA VAL A 64 16.20 9.27 8.96
C VAL A 64 17.69 9.21 9.35
N PRO A 65 18.05 8.70 10.54
CA PRO A 65 19.44 8.55 10.95
C PRO A 65 20.21 7.64 9.99
N LYS A 66 21.54 7.80 9.90
CA LYS A 66 22.41 7.08 8.94
C LYS A 66 22.22 5.56 8.95
N SER A 67 21.91 4.95 10.10
CA SER A 67 21.65 3.52 10.23
C SER A 67 20.35 3.05 9.56
N LEU A 68 19.37 3.93 9.41
CA LEU A 68 18.07 3.67 8.79
C LEU A 68 17.96 4.25 7.38
N LEU A 69 19.07 4.78 6.83
CA LEU A 69 19.07 5.41 5.52
C LEU A 69 18.63 4.45 4.40
N PHE A 70 18.85 3.15 4.59
CA PHE A 70 18.37 2.11 3.66
C PHE A 70 16.84 2.08 3.54
N LEU A 71 16.09 2.58 4.53
CA LEU A 71 14.62 2.69 4.46
C LEU A 71 14.15 3.78 3.49
N ARG A 72 15.06 4.61 2.96
CA ARG A 72 14.72 5.55 1.89
C ARG A 72 14.59 4.86 0.53
N ASP A 73 15.19 3.68 0.37
CA ASP A 73 14.98 2.84 -0.79
C ASP A 73 13.64 2.10 -0.64
N THR A 74 12.68 2.43 -1.50
CA THR A 74 11.29 1.95 -1.38
C THR A 74 11.18 0.42 -1.42
N PRO A 75 11.74 -0.31 -2.40
CA PRO A 75 11.82 -1.77 -2.37
C PRO A 75 12.44 -2.34 -1.10
N VAL A 76 13.56 -1.76 -0.63
CA VAL A 76 14.24 -2.25 0.58
C VAL A 76 13.35 -2.04 1.81
N ALA A 77 12.75 -0.86 1.96
CA ALA A 77 11.82 -0.56 3.05
C ALA A 77 10.61 -1.50 3.07
N ILE A 78 10.03 -1.79 1.90
CA ILE A 78 8.90 -2.73 1.79
C ILE A 78 9.33 -4.14 2.19
N SER A 79 10.45 -4.65 1.66
CA SER A 79 10.94 -5.99 2.00
C SER A 79 11.23 -6.16 3.49
N PHE A 80 11.78 -5.12 4.13
CA PHE A 80 12.10 -5.11 5.55
C PHE A 80 10.83 -5.08 6.42
N THR A 81 9.91 -4.15 6.15
CA THR A 81 8.65 -4.03 6.91
C THR A 81 7.77 -5.26 6.76
N MET A 82 7.62 -5.78 5.55
CA MET A 82 6.89 -7.03 5.31
C MET A 82 7.61 -8.24 5.91
N GLY A 83 8.94 -8.22 5.99
CA GLY A 83 9.71 -9.26 6.67
C GLY A 83 9.31 -9.38 8.14
N ILE A 84 9.20 -8.26 8.84
CA ILE A 84 8.75 -8.22 10.23
C ILE A 84 7.31 -8.74 10.35
N ILE A 85 6.40 -8.27 9.49
CA ILE A 85 4.99 -8.70 9.52
C ILE A 85 4.86 -10.21 9.25
N PHE A 86 5.59 -10.73 8.25
CA PHE A 86 5.56 -12.15 7.92
C PHE A 86 6.22 -13.03 8.98
N MET A 87 7.29 -12.56 9.62
CA MET A 87 7.88 -13.29 10.75
C MET A 87 6.91 -13.40 11.93
N VAL A 88 6.25 -12.28 12.29
CA VAL A 88 5.27 -12.27 13.39
C VAL A 88 4.07 -13.14 13.06
N THR A 89 3.50 -13.01 11.86
CA THR A 89 2.34 -13.83 11.45
C THR A 89 2.69 -15.32 11.35
N CYS A 90 3.86 -15.70 10.85
CA CYS A 90 4.32 -17.10 10.85
C CYS A 90 4.48 -17.64 12.29
N LEU A 91 4.95 -16.81 13.22
CA LEU A 91 5.09 -17.21 14.63
C LEU A 91 3.72 -17.48 15.28
N PHE A 92 2.71 -16.63 15.00
CA PHE A 92 1.35 -16.82 15.49
C PHE A 92 0.59 -17.97 14.81
N ALA A 93 0.87 -18.24 13.53
CA ALA A 93 0.22 -19.32 12.78
C ALA A 93 0.67 -20.72 13.26
N GLY A 94 1.84 -20.82 13.89
CA GLY A 94 2.40 -22.07 14.40
C GLY A 94 3.23 -22.84 13.37
N GLY A 95 4.25 -23.54 13.86
CA GLY A 95 5.26 -24.19 13.01
C GLY A 95 4.69 -25.27 12.09
N ASP A 96 3.68 -26.01 12.53
CA ASP A 96 3.08 -27.09 11.74
C ASP A 96 2.32 -26.55 10.52
N PHE A 97 1.50 -25.50 10.73
CA PHE A 97 0.77 -24.84 9.64
C PHE A 97 1.74 -24.16 8.66
N VAL A 98 2.75 -23.44 9.17
CA VAL A 98 3.73 -22.80 8.30
C VAL A 98 4.54 -23.84 7.53
N ARG A 99 4.83 -25.02 8.10
CA ARG A 99 5.56 -26.09 7.42
C ARG A 99 4.76 -26.71 6.28
N GLU A 100 3.45 -26.82 6.43
CA GLU A 100 2.54 -27.26 5.37
C GLU A 100 2.54 -26.25 4.21
N VAL A 101 2.32 -24.97 4.51
CA VAL A 101 2.26 -23.88 3.51
C VAL A 101 3.63 -23.61 2.87
N SER A 102 4.72 -23.81 3.60
CA SER A 102 6.08 -23.56 3.12
C SER A 102 6.65 -24.69 2.26
N GLY A 103 5.95 -25.82 2.15
CA GLY A 103 6.44 -27.02 1.48
C GLY A 103 7.61 -27.68 2.22
N GLY A 104 7.59 -27.64 3.56
CA GLY A 104 8.63 -28.23 4.41
C GLY A 104 9.82 -27.33 4.73
N LYS A 105 9.82 -26.07 4.29
CA LYS A 105 10.89 -25.10 4.60
C LYS A 105 10.76 -24.57 6.02
N HIS A 106 11.90 -24.18 6.60
CA HIS A 106 11.91 -23.52 7.91
C HIS A 106 11.11 -22.20 7.87
N TRP A 107 10.28 -21.97 8.89
CA TRP A 107 9.31 -20.87 8.93
C TRP A 107 9.95 -19.49 8.73
N SER A 108 11.12 -19.24 9.32
CA SER A 108 11.83 -17.96 9.20
C SER A 108 12.32 -17.69 7.78
N MET A 109 12.85 -18.73 7.11
CA MET A 109 13.32 -18.62 5.73
C MET A 109 12.15 -18.43 4.77
N PHE A 110 11.02 -19.10 5.04
CA PHE A 110 9.78 -18.91 4.30
C PHE A 110 9.28 -17.47 4.40
N ALA A 111 9.16 -16.93 5.63
CA ALA A 111 8.74 -15.55 5.86
C ALA A 111 9.64 -14.52 5.15
N LEU A 112 10.96 -14.72 5.22
CA LEU A 112 11.93 -13.83 4.58
C LEU A 112 11.86 -13.90 3.05
N MET A 113 11.69 -15.09 2.45
CA MET A 113 11.49 -15.19 1.02
C MET A 113 10.18 -14.52 0.57
N GLN A 114 9.08 -14.73 1.31
CA GLN A 114 7.80 -14.10 0.99
C GLN A 114 7.88 -12.58 1.04
N SER A 115 8.63 -12.00 1.99
CA SER A 115 8.75 -10.55 2.07
C SER A 115 9.53 -9.95 0.90
N ILE A 116 10.60 -10.62 0.45
CA ILE A 116 11.35 -10.21 -0.74
C ILE A 116 10.50 -10.37 -2.00
N THR A 117 9.77 -11.48 -2.14
CA THR A 117 8.86 -11.69 -3.28
C THR A 117 7.75 -10.64 -3.32
N PHE A 118 7.17 -10.30 -2.17
CA PHE A 118 6.17 -9.23 -2.08
C PHE A 118 6.74 -7.88 -2.52
N ALA A 119 7.94 -7.51 -2.03
CA ALA A 119 8.61 -6.28 -2.43
C ALA A 119 8.90 -6.23 -3.93
N GLY A 120 9.34 -7.35 -4.51
CA GLY A 120 9.52 -7.49 -5.96
C GLY A 120 8.21 -7.29 -6.74
N GLY A 121 7.12 -7.86 -6.26
CA GLY A 121 5.78 -7.67 -6.85
C GLY A 121 5.34 -6.20 -6.82
N VAL A 122 5.48 -5.54 -5.67
CA VAL A 122 5.16 -4.10 -5.54
C VAL A 122 6.05 -3.25 -6.45
N TYR A 123 7.34 -3.57 -6.55
CA TYR A 123 8.24 -2.87 -7.46
C TYR A 123 7.79 -2.97 -8.92
N VAL A 124 7.41 -4.17 -9.40
CA VAL A 124 6.88 -4.35 -10.76
C VAL A 124 5.60 -3.54 -10.96
N ILE A 125 4.69 -3.50 -9.99
CA ILE A 125 3.47 -2.69 -10.04
C ILE A 125 3.80 -1.20 -10.16
N LEU A 126 4.73 -0.70 -9.34
CA LEU A 126 5.14 0.71 -9.36
C LEU A 126 5.79 1.11 -10.70
N GLN A 127 6.61 0.21 -11.28
CA GLN A 127 7.16 0.44 -12.62
C GLN A 127 6.05 0.42 -13.69
N GLY A 128 5.09 -0.49 -13.56
CA GLY A 128 3.92 -0.56 -14.44
C GLY A 128 3.09 0.73 -14.45
N VAL A 129 2.79 1.27 -13.28
CA VAL A 129 2.00 2.51 -13.14
C VAL A 129 2.73 3.73 -13.69
N ARG A 130 4.07 3.81 -13.57
CA ARG A 130 4.86 4.94 -14.07
C ARG A 130 5.04 4.96 -15.59
N MET A 131 4.80 3.85 -16.27
CA MET A 131 4.88 3.77 -17.73
C MET A 131 3.63 4.33 -18.44
N VAL A 132 2.53 4.51 -17.70
CA VAL A 132 1.26 5.08 -18.18
C VAL A 132 1.25 6.57 -17.94
#